data_AF-A0A2V5PEF3-F1
#
_entry.id   AF-A0A2V5PEF3-F1
#
_cell.length_a   1.000
_cell.length_b   1.000
_cell.length_c   1.000
_cell.angle_alpha   90.00
_cell.angle_beta   90.00
_cell.angle_gamma   90.00
#
_symmetry.space_group_name_H-M   'P 1'
#
loop_
_entity.id
_entity.type
_entity.pdbx_description
1 polymer ?
#
loop_
_entity_poly.entity_id
_entity_poly.type
_entity_poly.pdbx_seq_one_letter_code
_entity_poly.pdbx_strand_id
1 'polypeptide(L)'
;MPRAQRNSGLLQGARVYLSGPMDFVASRAAEKKLGWRNRVSQFLQTMGTTVFDPWFKPDVRGLHEYGREDVKSGERIRERWTYAGGKAGAKARSWCAKQFWETLHIDLRMVDTSDFTISYCPTNIYSVGTPHEIIMATLQHKPVLFVSPPIVFPALHELREHLQADARGSELLQRLEMEIPIKENPRGVPSLWYIPLVGGENFFDGFGFAPYRKRFGWKADIPIIEKLNALLPKKWDSKLNRFVPDDDWLLWDFHTRKIRGKHVESIRR
;
A
#
# COMPACT_ATOMS: atom_id res chain seq x y z
N MET A 1 -36.54 -13.95 7.23
CA MET A 1 -35.66 -14.30 6.10
C MET A 1 -34.60 -15.27 6.58
N PRO A 2 -34.36 -16.39 5.89
CA PRO A 2 -33.35 -17.36 6.31
C PRO A 2 -31.96 -16.75 6.11
N ARG A 3 -31.15 -16.69 7.18
CA ARG A 3 -29.74 -16.31 7.10
C ARG A 3 -29.04 -17.35 6.22
N ALA A 4 -28.59 -16.94 5.04
CA ALA A 4 -27.66 -17.73 4.26
C ALA A 4 -26.46 -18.11 5.15
N GLN A 5 -26.10 -19.39 5.17
CA GLN A 5 -24.82 -19.86 5.70
C GLN A 5 -23.72 -19.08 4.98
N ARG A 6 -23.22 -18.02 5.59
CA ARG A 6 -21.99 -17.36 5.14
C ARG A 6 -20.87 -18.33 5.48
N ASN A 7 -20.30 -18.98 4.47
CA ASN A 7 -18.98 -19.57 4.59
C ASN A 7 -18.03 -18.44 5.02
N SER A 8 -17.63 -18.45 6.30
CA SER A 8 -16.76 -17.42 6.89
C SER A 8 -15.33 -17.66 6.44
N GLY A 9 -14.93 -17.00 5.36
CA GLY A 9 -13.53 -16.99 4.94
C GLY A 9 -12.65 -16.24 5.95
N LEU A 10 -11.34 -16.50 5.90
CA LEU A 10 -10.35 -15.97 6.84
C LEU A 10 -10.28 -14.44 6.87
N LEU A 11 -10.71 -13.77 5.79
CA LEU A 11 -10.69 -12.30 5.71
C LEU A 11 -11.97 -11.65 6.26
N GLN A 12 -12.97 -12.44 6.66
CA GLN A 12 -14.21 -11.91 7.24
C GLN A 12 -13.93 -11.27 8.60
N GLY A 13 -14.19 -9.97 8.71
CA GLY A 13 -13.95 -9.20 9.95
C GLY A 13 -12.51 -8.72 10.12
N ALA A 14 -11.59 -9.12 9.25
CA ALA A 14 -10.23 -8.58 9.23
C ALA A 14 -10.22 -7.10 8.82
N ARG A 15 -9.16 -6.40 9.20
CA ARG A 15 -8.88 -5.00 8.88
C ARG A 15 -7.59 -4.92 8.10
N VAL A 16 -7.60 -4.21 6.97
CA VAL A 16 -6.44 -4.08 6.08
C VAL A 16 -6.14 -2.62 5.79
N TYR A 17 -4.87 -2.25 5.82
CA TYR A 17 -4.40 -0.93 5.38
C TYR A 17 -3.77 -0.98 3.98
N LEU A 18 -4.13 -0.04 3.10
CA LEU A 18 -3.63 0.06 1.73
C LEU A 18 -2.54 1.14 1.59
N SER A 19 -1.29 0.72 1.72
CA SER A 19 -0.09 1.55 1.65
C SER A 19 0.43 1.69 0.21
N GLY A 20 0.95 2.87 -0.15
CA GLY A 20 1.45 3.17 -1.50
C GLY A 20 1.53 4.68 -1.79
N PRO A 21 2.21 5.09 -2.87
CA PRO A 21 2.39 6.50 -3.19
C PRO A 21 1.05 7.22 -3.46
N MET A 22 1.01 8.50 -3.07
CA MET A 22 -0.13 9.42 -3.28
C MET A 22 0.31 10.77 -3.82
N ASP A 23 1.42 11.34 -3.31
CA ASP A 23 1.84 12.70 -3.66
C ASP A 23 2.53 12.82 -5.02
N PHE A 24 3.46 11.91 -5.32
CA PHE A 24 4.31 11.96 -6.52
C PHE A 24 3.79 11.10 -7.67
N VAL A 25 2.53 10.70 -7.62
CA VAL A 25 1.88 9.98 -8.72
C VAL A 25 1.58 10.94 -9.87
N ALA A 26 1.51 10.42 -11.10
CA ALA A 26 1.27 11.24 -12.30
C ALA A 26 -0.03 12.07 -12.22
N SER A 27 -1.07 11.55 -11.55
CA SER A 27 -2.31 12.29 -11.29
C SER A 27 -2.99 11.79 -10.02
N ARG A 28 -3.05 12.63 -8.98
CA ARG A 28 -3.78 12.33 -7.74
C ARG A 28 -5.25 12.03 -8.00
N ALA A 29 -5.88 12.81 -8.89
CA ALA A 29 -7.29 12.63 -9.25
C ALA A 29 -7.53 11.28 -9.95
N ALA A 30 -6.64 10.89 -10.89
CA ALA A 30 -6.75 9.60 -11.56
C ALA A 30 -6.48 8.45 -10.59
N GLU A 31 -5.48 8.55 -9.71
CA GLU A 31 -5.18 7.51 -8.72
C GLU A 31 -6.34 7.36 -7.72
N LYS A 32 -6.87 8.46 -7.17
CA LYS A 32 -8.04 8.41 -6.27
C LYS A 32 -9.29 7.79 -6.92
N LYS A 33 -9.50 8.00 -8.22
CA LYS A 33 -10.70 7.52 -8.93
C LYS A 33 -10.55 6.12 -9.55
N LEU A 34 -9.39 5.82 -10.12
CA LEU A 34 -9.13 4.64 -10.96
C LEU A 34 -7.95 3.80 -10.47
N GLY A 35 -7.35 4.17 -9.34
CA GLY A 35 -6.19 3.53 -8.75
C GLY A 35 -6.41 2.07 -8.38
N TRP A 36 -5.31 1.41 -8.03
CA TRP A 36 -5.32 0.02 -7.61
C TRP A 36 -6.10 -0.17 -6.30
N ARG A 37 -6.05 0.83 -5.40
CA ARG A 37 -6.74 0.80 -4.11
C ARG A 37 -8.24 0.55 -4.27
N ASN A 38 -8.90 1.23 -5.20
CA ASN A 38 -10.34 1.04 -5.43
C ASN A 38 -10.71 -0.41 -5.80
N ARG A 39 -9.90 -1.06 -6.64
CA ARG A 39 -10.13 -2.45 -7.07
C ARG A 39 -9.88 -3.43 -5.92
N VAL A 40 -8.78 -3.24 -5.19
CA VAL A 40 -8.44 -4.05 -4.00
C VAL A 40 -9.49 -3.86 -2.91
N SER A 41 -9.92 -2.63 -2.65
CA SER A 41 -10.98 -2.29 -1.68
C SER A 41 -12.28 -3.01 -2.02
N GLN A 42 -12.76 -2.89 -3.26
CA GLN A 42 -13.98 -3.57 -3.72
C GLN A 42 -13.90 -5.07 -3.50
N PHE A 43 -12.78 -5.68 -3.87
CA PHE A 43 -12.56 -7.11 -3.69
C PHE A 43 -12.60 -7.53 -2.21
N LEU A 44 -11.80 -6.90 -1.36
CA LEU A 44 -11.67 -7.24 0.06
C LEU A 44 -12.98 -7.01 0.82
N GLN A 45 -13.71 -5.94 0.49
CA GLN A 45 -15.03 -5.68 1.06
C GLN A 45 -16.04 -6.77 0.72
N THR A 46 -15.97 -7.39 -0.47
CA THR A 46 -16.84 -8.54 -0.79
C THR A 46 -16.55 -9.78 0.07
N MET A 47 -15.35 -9.86 0.66
CA MET A 47 -14.94 -10.90 1.60
C MET A 47 -15.22 -10.53 3.07
N GLY A 48 -15.84 -9.37 3.31
CA GLY A 48 -16.18 -8.91 4.65
C GLY A 48 -15.03 -8.25 5.41
N THR A 49 -13.97 -7.84 4.72
CA THR A 49 -12.83 -7.10 5.29
C THR A 49 -13.15 -5.61 5.41
N THR A 50 -12.73 -4.99 6.51
CA THR A 50 -12.71 -3.53 6.65
C THR A 50 -11.45 -2.98 6.01
N VAL A 51 -11.59 -2.07 5.06
CA VAL A 51 -10.46 -1.52 4.30
C VAL A 51 -10.19 -0.08 4.73
N PHE A 52 -8.95 0.18 5.16
CA PHE A 52 -8.43 1.50 5.43
C PHE A 52 -7.66 2.00 4.20
N ASP A 53 -8.28 2.94 3.47
CA ASP A 53 -7.70 3.63 2.32
C ASP A 53 -7.36 5.08 2.71
N PRO A 54 -6.08 5.51 2.62
CA PRO A 54 -5.70 6.87 3.00
C PRO A 54 -6.37 7.98 2.16
N TRP A 55 -6.94 7.69 0.99
CA TRP A 55 -7.77 8.66 0.26
C TRP A 55 -9.14 8.93 0.89
N PHE A 56 -9.61 7.99 1.71
CA PHE A 56 -10.96 7.93 2.28
C PHE A 56 -10.88 7.63 3.78
N LYS A 57 -10.23 8.54 4.51
CA LYS A 57 -9.99 8.40 5.94
C LYS A 57 -11.30 8.35 6.73
N PRO A 58 -11.41 7.45 7.73
CA PRO A 58 -12.59 7.36 8.58
C PRO A 58 -12.73 8.62 9.45
N ASP A 59 -13.95 8.91 9.89
CA ASP A 59 -14.19 9.98 10.86
C ASP A 59 -13.61 9.64 12.22
N VAL A 60 -12.97 10.63 12.85
CA VAL A 60 -12.43 10.49 14.20
C VAL A 60 -13.47 10.99 15.19
N ARG A 61 -13.87 10.12 16.12
CA ARG A 61 -14.86 10.48 17.14
C ARG A 61 -14.38 11.68 17.96
N GLY A 62 -15.16 12.76 17.92
CA GLY A 62 -14.90 13.97 18.68
C GLY A 62 -13.92 14.96 18.01
N LEU A 63 -13.42 14.67 16.81
CA LEU A 63 -12.58 15.58 16.03
C LEU A 63 -13.15 15.75 14.62
N HIS A 64 -13.54 16.97 14.27
CA HIS A 64 -14.08 17.26 12.94
C HIS A 64 -12.94 17.36 11.91
N GLU A 65 -13.08 16.67 10.79
CA GLU A 65 -12.15 16.70 9.64
C GLU A 65 -10.68 16.36 9.95
N TYR A 66 -10.40 15.72 11.08
CA TYR A 66 -9.05 15.41 11.54
C TYR A 66 -8.23 14.61 10.52
N GLY A 67 -7.08 15.16 10.12
CA GLY A 67 -6.12 14.51 9.22
C GLY A 67 -6.60 14.31 7.78
N ARG A 68 -7.73 14.92 7.39
CA ARG A 68 -8.17 14.96 6.00
C ARG A 68 -7.28 15.91 5.20
N GLU A 69 -6.67 15.38 4.15
CA GLU A 69 -5.89 16.19 3.22
C GLU A 69 -6.79 16.86 2.19
N ASP A 70 -6.65 18.18 2.05
CA ASP A 70 -7.04 18.89 0.85
C ASP A 70 -5.78 19.40 0.12
N VAL A 71 -5.88 19.61 -1.20
CA VAL A 71 -4.72 20.06 -2.00
C VAL A 71 -4.21 21.42 -1.51
N LYS A 72 -5.12 22.29 -1.05
CA LYS A 72 -4.83 23.66 -0.61
C LYS A 72 -4.01 23.71 0.69
N SER A 73 -4.24 22.80 1.64
CA SER A 73 -3.47 22.71 2.88
C SER A 73 -2.03 22.28 2.60
N GLY A 74 -1.82 21.34 1.68
CA GLY A 74 -0.49 20.90 1.26
C GLY A 74 0.34 22.02 0.62
N GLU A 75 -0.25 22.79 -0.30
CA GLU A 75 0.40 23.94 -0.94
C GLU A 75 0.80 25.01 0.08
N ARG A 76 -0.12 25.38 0.99
CA ARG A 76 0.14 26.37 2.04
C ARG A 76 1.28 25.96 2.98
N ILE A 77 1.42 24.67 3.29
CA ILE A 77 2.53 24.17 4.10
C ILE A 77 3.85 24.32 3.34
N ARG A 78 3.87 23.98 2.04
CA ARG A 78 5.06 24.10 1.19
C ARG A 78 5.51 25.55 1.01
N GLU A 79 4.58 26.46 0.75
CA GLU A 79 4.86 27.90 0.61
C GLU A 79 5.46 28.51 1.88
N ARG A 80 5.03 28.04 3.06
CA ARG A 80 5.52 28.55 4.35
C ARG A 80 6.83 27.92 4.80
N TRP A 81 7.26 26.81 4.20
CA TRP A 81 8.48 26.13 4.59
C TRP A 81 9.72 27.02 4.34
N THR A 82 10.67 26.99 5.26
CA THR A 82 11.93 27.74 5.12
C THR A 82 13.09 27.09 5.89
N TYR A 83 14.28 27.16 5.28
CA TYR A 83 15.54 26.76 5.89
C TYR A 83 16.21 27.88 6.70
N ALA A 84 15.60 29.08 6.76
CA ALA A 84 16.15 30.19 7.52
C ALA A 84 16.42 29.81 8.98
N GLY A 85 17.55 30.29 9.50
CA GLY A 85 17.93 30.15 10.90
C GLY A 85 17.10 31.04 11.84
N GLY A 86 17.37 30.92 13.14
CA GLY A 86 16.79 31.79 14.17
C GLY A 86 15.32 31.55 14.48
N LYS A 87 14.76 32.41 15.34
CA LYS A 87 13.42 32.24 15.94
C LYS A 87 12.29 32.21 14.90
N ALA A 88 12.37 33.02 13.84
CA ALA A 88 11.34 33.09 12.81
C ALA A 88 11.28 31.80 11.98
N GLY A 89 12.43 31.32 11.49
CA GLY A 89 12.50 30.06 10.73
C GLY A 89 12.08 28.85 11.57
N ALA A 90 12.51 28.79 12.84
CA ALA A 90 12.09 27.73 13.77
C ALA A 90 10.57 27.72 13.98
N LYS A 91 9.93 28.89 14.14
CA LYS A 91 8.46 29.01 14.23
C LYS A 91 7.76 28.54 12.96
N ALA A 92 8.28 28.88 11.78
CA ALA A 92 7.70 28.46 10.51
C ALA A 92 7.74 26.93 10.36
N ARG A 93 8.89 26.30 10.62
CA ARG A 93 9.03 24.83 10.57
C ARG A 93 8.18 24.12 11.62
N SER A 94 8.13 24.63 12.85
CA SER A 94 7.26 24.09 13.91
C SER A 94 5.79 24.15 13.52
N TRP A 95 5.35 25.26 12.91
CA TRP A 95 4.00 25.37 12.38
C TRP A 95 3.74 24.33 11.28
N CYS A 96 4.63 24.21 10.29
CA CYS A 96 4.49 23.24 9.20
C CYS A 96 4.36 21.81 9.72
N ALA A 97 5.24 21.41 10.65
CA ALA A 97 5.21 20.10 11.29
C ALA A 97 3.89 19.86 12.03
N LYS A 98 3.39 20.86 12.78
CA LYS A 98 2.12 20.76 13.48
C LYS A 98 0.93 20.60 12.52
N GLN A 99 0.92 21.29 11.39
CA GLN A 99 -0.19 21.19 10.43
C GLN A 99 -0.27 19.81 9.77
N PHE A 100 0.86 19.22 9.40
CA PHE A 100 0.86 17.92 8.74
C PHE A 100 0.77 16.73 9.71
N TRP A 101 0.96 16.98 11.02
CA TRP A 101 0.95 15.93 12.04
C TRP A 101 -0.37 15.14 12.07
N GLU A 102 -1.51 15.81 11.91
CA GLU A 102 -2.83 15.14 12.00
C GLU A 102 -3.00 14.11 10.89
N THR A 103 -2.57 14.47 9.68
CA THR A 103 -2.52 13.59 8.50
C THR A 103 -1.64 12.38 8.74
N LEU A 104 -0.40 12.59 9.16
CA LEU A 104 0.52 11.50 9.47
C LEU A 104 -0.03 10.60 10.59
N HIS A 105 -0.57 11.19 11.65
CA HIS A 105 -1.06 10.47 12.80
C HIS A 105 -2.24 9.56 12.46
N ILE A 106 -3.22 10.03 11.69
CA ILE A 106 -4.38 9.20 11.34
C ILE A 106 -3.98 8.03 10.43
N ASP A 107 -3.03 8.22 9.51
CA ASP A 107 -2.55 7.16 8.63
C ASP A 107 -1.82 6.07 9.43
N LEU A 108 -0.92 6.47 10.34
CA LEU A 108 -0.25 5.55 11.25
C LEU A 108 -1.25 4.85 12.20
N ARG A 109 -2.32 5.52 12.61
CA ARG A 109 -3.38 4.91 13.43
C ARG A 109 -4.18 3.87 12.64
N MET A 110 -4.38 4.07 11.33
CA MET A 110 -4.99 3.06 10.47
C MET A 110 -4.06 1.84 10.29
N VAL A 111 -2.75 2.05 10.15
CA VAL A 111 -1.76 0.95 10.17
C VAL A 111 -1.81 0.21 11.51
N ASP A 112 -1.75 0.94 12.61
CA ASP A 112 -1.77 0.40 13.98
C ASP A 112 -3.04 -0.41 14.28
N THR A 113 -4.16 -0.05 13.68
CA THR A 113 -5.43 -0.77 13.87
C THR A 113 -5.74 -1.78 12.78
N SER A 114 -4.93 -1.92 11.73
CA SER A 114 -5.07 -3.02 10.77
C SER A 114 -4.49 -4.33 11.30
N ASP A 115 -5.01 -5.46 10.82
CA ASP A 115 -4.50 -6.79 11.13
C ASP A 115 -3.34 -7.18 10.17
N PHE A 116 -3.35 -6.62 8.95
CA PHE A 116 -2.25 -6.73 7.98
C PHE A 116 -2.26 -5.52 7.03
N THR A 117 -1.17 -5.31 6.30
CA THR A 117 -1.07 -4.24 5.30
C THR A 117 -0.85 -4.81 3.90
N ILE A 118 -1.29 -4.05 2.89
CA ILE A 118 -0.97 -4.30 1.49
C ILE A 118 -0.23 -3.06 0.98
N SER A 119 1.00 -3.24 0.52
CA SER A 119 1.93 -2.15 0.18
C SER A 119 2.35 -2.18 -1.28
N TYR A 120 1.89 -1.19 -2.06
CA TYR A 120 2.26 -1.00 -3.46
C TYR A 120 3.45 -0.04 -3.59
N CYS A 121 4.60 -0.57 -4.01
CA CYS A 121 5.89 0.12 -4.01
C CYS A 121 6.55 0.14 -5.40
N PRO A 122 6.08 1.00 -6.33
CA PRO A 122 6.74 1.25 -7.60
C PRO A 122 8.10 1.92 -7.38
N THR A 123 9.15 1.41 -8.03
CA THR A 123 10.53 1.87 -7.80
C THR A 123 10.85 3.23 -8.43
N ASN A 124 9.96 3.76 -9.26
CA ASN A 124 10.12 5.05 -9.95
C ASN A 124 9.26 6.18 -9.36
N ILE A 125 8.51 5.93 -8.28
CA ILE A 125 7.72 6.96 -7.60
C ILE A 125 8.32 7.20 -6.23
N TYR A 126 8.72 8.43 -5.96
CA TYR A 126 9.20 8.81 -4.65
C TYR A 126 8.06 8.72 -3.61
N SER A 127 8.34 8.05 -2.50
CA SER A 127 7.40 7.89 -1.40
C SER A 127 8.15 7.80 -0.07
N VAL A 128 7.70 8.59 0.91
CA VAL A 128 8.20 8.55 2.30
C VAL A 128 7.17 7.88 3.23
N GLY A 129 5.88 8.14 3.01
CA GLY A 129 4.79 7.54 3.79
C GLY A 129 4.80 6.02 3.73
N THR A 130 4.84 5.45 2.53
CA THR A 130 4.84 3.99 2.33
C THR A 130 5.96 3.24 3.10
N PRO A 131 7.26 3.62 2.99
CA PRO A 131 8.28 3.02 3.84
C PRO A 131 8.00 3.13 5.34
N HIS A 132 7.51 4.28 5.83
CA HIS A 132 7.22 4.48 7.25
C HIS A 132 6.08 3.57 7.73
N GLU A 133 5.03 3.41 6.93
CA GLU A 133 3.91 2.53 7.20
C GLU A 133 4.33 1.06 7.23
N ILE A 134 5.19 0.63 6.29
CA ILE A 134 5.77 -0.72 6.27
C ILE A 134 6.60 -0.97 7.52
N ILE A 135 7.51 -0.06 7.87
CA ILE A 135 8.36 -0.19 9.06
C ILE A 135 7.50 -0.30 10.32
N MET A 136 6.44 0.51 10.44
CA MET A 136 5.54 0.44 11.59
C MET A 136 4.83 -0.91 11.65
N ALA A 137 4.32 -1.41 10.52
CA ALA A 137 3.67 -2.71 10.45
C ALA A 137 4.63 -3.85 10.84
N THR A 138 5.86 -3.85 10.33
CA THR A 138 6.85 -4.90 10.62
C THR A 138 7.34 -4.85 12.07
N LEU A 139 7.53 -3.67 12.65
CA LEU A 139 7.83 -3.51 14.08
C LEU A 139 6.70 -3.99 14.99
N GLN A 140 5.47 -4.05 14.49
CA GLN A 140 4.30 -4.62 15.17
C GLN A 140 4.07 -6.10 14.84
N HIS A 141 5.00 -6.73 14.11
CA HIS A 141 4.89 -8.11 13.62
C HIS A 141 3.61 -8.37 12.80
N LYS A 142 3.14 -7.35 12.08
CA LYS A 142 1.99 -7.49 11.17
C LYS A 142 2.47 -7.98 9.80
N PRO A 143 1.73 -8.91 9.16
CA PRO A 143 2.00 -9.27 7.78
C PRO A 143 1.91 -8.05 6.85
N VAL A 144 2.88 -7.94 5.95
CA VAL A 144 2.94 -6.90 4.92
C VAL A 144 2.92 -7.56 3.55
N LEU A 145 1.82 -7.47 2.81
CA LEU A 145 1.79 -7.96 1.43
C LEU A 145 2.42 -6.92 0.52
N PHE A 146 3.63 -7.22 0.08
CA PHE A 146 4.43 -6.28 -0.68
C PHE A 146 4.33 -6.53 -2.18
N VAL A 147 4.07 -5.46 -2.94
CA VAL A 147 3.98 -5.50 -4.41
C VAL A 147 4.92 -4.45 -4.99
N SER A 148 5.91 -4.87 -5.77
CA SER A 148 6.68 -3.98 -6.64
C SER A 148 6.31 -4.25 -8.10
N PRO A 149 5.63 -3.31 -8.78
CA PRO A 149 5.25 -3.49 -10.17
C PRO A 149 6.46 -3.37 -11.10
N PRO A 150 6.43 -4.06 -12.26
CA PRO A 150 7.28 -3.73 -13.39
C PRO A 150 7.12 -2.27 -13.82
N ILE A 151 8.23 -1.61 -14.11
CA ILE A 151 8.27 -0.25 -14.66
C ILE A 151 8.92 -0.28 -16.03
N VAL A 152 8.17 0.17 -17.04
CA VAL A 152 8.61 0.36 -18.43
C VAL A 152 8.04 1.66 -18.96
N PHE A 153 8.71 2.28 -19.95
CA PHE A 153 8.28 3.53 -20.57
C PHE A 153 8.13 3.36 -22.10
N PRO A 154 7.08 2.65 -22.59
CA PRO A 154 6.92 2.42 -24.03
C PRO A 154 6.87 3.71 -24.86
N ALA A 155 6.17 4.73 -24.39
CA ALA A 155 6.11 6.03 -25.07
C ALA A 155 7.48 6.74 -25.13
N LEU A 156 8.37 6.50 -24.17
CA LEU A 156 9.74 7.00 -24.24
C LEU A 156 10.55 6.25 -25.31
N HIS A 157 10.33 4.94 -25.47
CA HIS A 157 10.96 4.16 -26.53
C HIS A 157 10.50 4.64 -27.91
N GLU A 158 9.20 4.83 -28.10
CA GLU A 158 8.64 5.41 -29.34
C GLU A 158 9.20 6.82 -29.60
N LEU A 159 9.34 7.65 -28.56
CA LEU A 159 9.92 8.99 -28.70
C LEU A 159 11.41 8.94 -29.10
N ARG A 160 12.19 8.03 -28.51
CA ARG A 160 13.60 7.81 -28.90
C ARG A 160 13.71 7.41 -30.36
N GLU A 161 12.86 6.49 -30.82
CA GLU A 161 12.81 6.06 -32.22
C GLU A 161 12.43 7.22 -33.15
N HIS A 162 11.41 8.00 -32.78
CA HIS A 162 10.94 9.14 -33.57
C HIS A 162 12.02 10.21 -33.77
N LEU A 163 12.83 10.47 -32.75
CA LEU A 163 13.84 11.54 -32.77
C LEU A 163 15.19 11.13 -33.40
N GLN A 164 15.36 9.89 -33.89
CA GLN A 164 16.64 9.41 -34.44
C GLN A 164 17.19 10.27 -35.59
N ALA A 165 16.30 10.87 -36.40
CA ALA A 165 16.67 11.75 -37.50
C ALA A 165 16.73 13.24 -37.11
N ASP A 166 16.39 13.59 -35.87
CA ASP A 166 16.44 14.95 -35.32
C ASP A 166 17.56 15.05 -34.29
N ALA A 167 18.73 15.53 -34.73
CA ALA A 167 19.91 15.66 -33.88
C ALA A 167 19.66 16.55 -32.66
N ARG A 168 18.89 17.64 -32.83
CA ARG A 168 18.61 18.58 -31.73
C ARG A 168 17.58 17.98 -30.77
N GLY A 169 16.55 17.33 -31.28
CA GLY A 169 15.56 16.61 -30.48
C GLY A 169 16.21 15.50 -29.65
N SER A 170 17.10 14.71 -30.26
CA SER A 170 17.86 13.66 -29.58
C SER A 170 18.74 14.21 -28.44
N GLU A 171 19.45 15.32 -28.69
CA GLU A 171 20.27 15.99 -27.66
C GLU A 171 19.41 16.48 -26.48
N LEU A 172 18.26 17.10 -26.76
CA LEU A 172 17.32 17.56 -25.73
C LEU A 172 16.74 16.39 -24.92
N LEU A 173 16.38 15.28 -25.59
CA LEU A 173 15.88 14.09 -24.93
C LEU A 173 16.95 13.47 -24.02
N GLN A 174 18.19 13.32 -24.51
CA GLN A 174 19.30 12.81 -23.70
C GLN A 174 19.56 13.69 -22.48
N ARG A 175 19.50 15.01 -22.64
CA ARG A 175 19.64 15.94 -21.52
C ARG A 175 18.50 15.78 -20.52
N LEU A 176 17.25 15.69 -20.98
CA LEU A 176 16.11 15.44 -20.11
C LEU A 176 16.29 14.14 -19.32
N GLU A 177 16.73 13.05 -19.96
CA GLU A 177 16.98 11.77 -19.29
C GLU A 177 18.06 11.83 -18.20
N MET A 178 19.00 12.78 -18.28
CA MET A 178 19.97 13.04 -17.21
C MET A 178 19.41 13.93 -16.09
N GLU A 179 18.43 14.77 -16.40
CA GLU A 179 17.81 15.71 -15.44
C GLU A 179 16.69 15.06 -14.62
N ILE A 180 16.02 14.02 -15.14
CA ILE A 180 14.95 13.30 -14.44
C ILE A 180 15.31 11.82 -14.19
N PRO A 181 14.89 11.22 -13.06
CA PRO A 181 15.24 9.85 -12.69
C PRO A 181 14.42 8.81 -13.49
N ILE A 182 14.61 8.76 -14.82
CA ILE A 182 14.02 7.74 -15.68
C ILE A 182 14.81 6.44 -15.49
N LYS A 183 14.25 5.52 -14.70
CA LYS A 183 14.82 4.19 -14.49
C LYS A 183 13.76 3.13 -14.68
N GLU A 184 13.91 2.34 -15.73
CA GLU A 184 13.08 1.15 -15.93
C GLU A 184 13.42 0.07 -14.90
N ASN A 185 12.42 -0.76 -14.62
CA ASN A 185 12.51 -1.92 -13.77
C ASN A 185 11.57 -2.99 -14.34
N PRO A 186 11.88 -3.59 -15.50
CA PRO A 186 10.97 -4.47 -16.21
C PRO A 186 10.64 -5.76 -15.42
N ARG A 187 11.47 -6.10 -14.44
CA ARG A 187 11.27 -7.27 -13.56
C ARG A 187 10.58 -6.93 -12.24
N GLY A 188 10.24 -5.66 -11.99
CA GLY A 188 9.63 -5.23 -10.73
C GLY A 188 10.48 -5.61 -9.50
N VAL A 189 11.81 -5.56 -9.62
CA VAL A 189 12.70 -5.90 -8.49
C VAL A 189 12.54 -4.82 -7.42
N PRO A 190 12.15 -5.15 -6.18
CA PRO A 190 12.00 -4.15 -5.14
C PRO A 190 13.36 -3.54 -4.76
N SER A 191 13.35 -2.42 -4.03
CA SER A 191 14.57 -1.96 -3.35
C SER A 191 15.12 -3.08 -2.47
N LEU A 192 16.45 -3.29 -2.52
CA LEU A 192 17.12 -4.34 -1.73
C LEU A 192 16.88 -4.19 -0.22
N TRP A 193 16.57 -2.97 0.24
CA TRP A 193 16.22 -2.70 1.64
C TRP A 193 14.88 -3.33 2.05
N TYR A 194 13.93 -3.47 1.14
CA TYR A 194 12.65 -4.09 1.47
C TYR A 194 12.79 -5.58 1.72
N ILE A 195 13.74 -6.25 1.08
CA ILE A 195 13.93 -7.71 1.18
C ILE A 195 14.09 -8.17 2.64
N PRO A 196 15.07 -7.66 3.42
CA PRO A 196 15.20 -8.02 4.83
C PRO A 196 14.16 -7.35 5.72
N LEU A 197 13.60 -6.20 5.32
CA LEU A 197 12.61 -5.48 6.13
C LEU A 197 11.25 -6.20 6.18
N VAL A 198 10.83 -6.77 5.05
CA VAL A 198 9.52 -7.38 4.86
C VAL A 198 9.57 -8.91 5.06
N GLY A 199 10.71 -9.54 4.78
CA GLY A 199 10.84 -11.00 4.72
C GLY A 199 10.51 -11.54 3.33
N GLY A 200 11.31 -12.50 2.84
CA GLY A 200 11.22 -13.00 1.46
C GLY A 200 9.88 -13.65 1.10
N GLU A 201 9.18 -14.16 2.10
CA GLU A 201 7.87 -14.82 2.03
C GLU A 201 6.69 -13.87 1.81
N ASN A 202 6.89 -12.57 2.03
CA ASN A 202 5.86 -11.54 2.01
C ASN A 202 5.84 -10.73 0.69
N PHE A 203 6.61 -11.17 -0.31
CA PHE A 203 6.64 -10.61 -1.66
C PHE A 203 5.67 -11.33 -2.59
N PHE A 204 4.92 -10.55 -3.36
CA PHE A 204 3.89 -11.06 -4.26
C PHE A 204 4.02 -10.42 -5.64
N ASP A 205 3.77 -11.20 -6.70
CA ASP A 205 3.76 -10.71 -8.09
C ASP A 205 2.53 -9.81 -8.41
N GLY A 206 1.64 -9.64 -7.42
CA GLY A 206 0.67 -8.55 -7.25
C GLY A 206 -0.76 -9.02 -6.87
N PHE A 207 -1.81 -8.24 -7.20
CA PHE A 207 -3.10 -8.28 -6.49
C PHE A 207 -4.18 -9.35 -6.79
N GLY A 208 -4.09 -10.28 -7.75
CA GLY A 208 -5.06 -11.40 -7.74
C GLY A 208 -6.30 -11.44 -8.62
N PHE A 209 -6.57 -10.46 -9.48
CA PHE A 209 -7.91 -10.28 -10.03
C PHE A 209 -8.25 -10.87 -11.41
N ALA A 210 -7.38 -11.69 -12.01
CA ALA A 210 -7.63 -12.25 -13.35
C ALA A 210 -9.00 -12.97 -13.50
N PRO A 211 -9.42 -13.85 -12.57
CA PRO A 211 -10.72 -14.55 -12.67
C PRO A 211 -11.93 -13.63 -12.41
N TYR A 212 -11.70 -12.50 -11.76
CA TYR A 212 -12.75 -11.58 -11.30
C TYR A 212 -13.12 -10.49 -12.30
N ARG A 213 -12.38 -10.42 -13.43
CA ARG A 213 -12.60 -9.45 -14.50
C ARG A 213 -14.04 -9.37 -14.98
N LYS A 214 -14.66 -10.51 -15.28
CA LYS A 214 -16.04 -10.55 -15.78
C LYS A 214 -17.06 -10.14 -14.71
N ARG A 215 -16.76 -10.45 -13.44
CA ARG A 215 -17.63 -10.13 -12.30
C ARG A 215 -17.62 -8.63 -11.96
N PHE A 216 -16.48 -7.96 -12.11
CA PHE A 216 -16.32 -6.54 -11.75
C PHE A 216 -16.04 -5.60 -12.94
N GLY A 217 -15.98 -6.10 -14.17
CA GLY A 217 -15.73 -5.30 -15.38
C GLY A 217 -14.30 -4.78 -15.54
N TRP A 218 -13.28 -5.50 -15.05
CA TRP A 218 -11.87 -5.05 -15.03
C TRP A 218 -11.07 -5.49 -16.26
N LYS A 219 -10.07 -4.67 -16.67
CA LYS A 219 -9.28 -4.86 -17.91
C LYS A 219 -7.85 -5.45 -17.73
N ALA A 220 -7.35 -5.70 -16.51
CA ALA A 220 -5.97 -6.17 -16.26
C ALA A 220 -5.87 -7.29 -15.21
N ASP A 221 -4.84 -8.15 -15.28
CA ASP A 221 -4.61 -9.39 -14.49
C ASP A 221 -3.63 -9.16 -13.35
N ILE A 222 -3.81 -9.83 -12.19
CA ILE A 222 -2.76 -10.11 -11.18
C ILE A 222 -3.19 -11.37 -10.32
N PRO A 223 -2.40 -12.11 -9.46
CA PRO A 223 -2.77 -13.47 -8.90
C PRO A 223 -2.98 -13.84 -7.36
N ILE A 224 -2.91 -13.00 -6.29
CA ILE A 224 -2.82 -13.55 -4.89
C ILE A 224 -3.97 -13.37 -3.85
N ILE A 225 -4.72 -12.26 -3.79
CA ILE A 225 -5.54 -11.94 -2.59
C ILE A 225 -6.71 -12.94 -2.33
N GLU A 226 -7.24 -13.59 -3.37
CA GLU A 226 -8.34 -14.55 -3.21
C GLU A 226 -7.99 -15.74 -2.32
N LYS A 227 -6.80 -16.33 -2.51
CA LYS A 227 -6.40 -17.54 -1.79
C LYS A 227 -6.31 -17.31 -0.29
N LEU A 228 -5.95 -16.09 0.10
CA LEU A 228 -5.85 -15.67 1.50
C LEU A 228 -7.19 -15.77 2.24
N ASN A 229 -8.32 -15.64 1.54
CA ASN A 229 -9.63 -15.82 2.18
C ASN A 229 -9.94 -17.28 2.52
N ALA A 230 -9.27 -18.24 1.87
CA ALA A 230 -9.50 -19.66 2.08
C ALA A 230 -8.41 -20.31 2.95
N LEU A 231 -7.16 -19.87 2.81
CA LEU A 231 -6.00 -20.51 3.42
C LEU A 231 -4.99 -19.45 3.86
N LEU A 232 -4.42 -19.64 5.05
CA LEU A 232 -3.28 -18.84 5.49
C LEU A 232 -2.05 -19.14 4.60
N PRO A 233 -1.20 -18.14 4.32
CA PRO A 233 0.03 -18.36 3.61
C PRO A 233 0.97 -19.32 4.35
N LYS A 234 1.85 -19.94 3.59
CA LYS A 234 2.97 -20.71 4.13
C LYS A 234 4.24 -19.90 3.94
N LYS A 235 5.17 -19.98 4.89
CA LYS A 235 6.51 -19.42 4.77
C LYS A 235 7.56 -20.50 4.62
N TRP A 236 8.67 -20.15 3.97
CA TRP A 236 9.81 -21.04 3.85
C TRP A 236 10.64 -21.01 5.14
N ASP A 237 10.79 -22.15 5.79
CA ASP A 237 11.71 -22.29 6.94
C ASP A 237 13.06 -22.76 6.42
N SER A 238 14.06 -21.87 6.46
CA SER A 238 15.41 -22.16 5.98
C SER A 238 16.16 -23.18 6.84
N LYS A 239 15.79 -23.35 8.11
CA LYS A 239 16.39 -24.34 9.01
C LYS A 239 15.82 -25.73 8.75
N LEU A 240 14.52 -25.82 8.48
CA LEU A 240 13.82 -27.08 8.18
C LEU A 240 13.82 -27.44 6.69
N ASN A 241 14.26 -26.53 5.82
CA ASN A 241 14.30 -26.68 4.36
C ASN A 241 12.93 -27.09 3.78
N ARG A 242 11.84 -26.51 4.30
CA ARG A 242 10.46 -26.80 3.87
C ARG A 242 9.52 -25.63 4.14
N PHE A 243 8.37 -25.65 3.48
CA PHE A 243 7.27 -24.73 3.80
C PHE A 243 6.58 -25.12 5.11
N VAL A 244 6.36 -24.14 5.97
CA VAL A 244 5.64 -24.24 7.25
C VAL A 244 4.47 -23.25 7.28
N PRO A 245 3.46 -23.44 8.15
CA PRO A 245 2.44 -22.42 8.38
C PRO A 245 3.08 -21.07 8.75
N ASP A 246 2.51 -19.97 8.25
CA ASP A 246 2.95 -18.64 8.63
C ASP A 246 2.13 -18.10 9.82
N ASP A 247 2.63 -18.36 11.03
CA ASP A 247 1.94 -18.02 12.29
C ASP A 247 1.83 -16.50 12.54
N ASP A 248 2.50 -15.66 11.74
CA ASP A 248 2.42 -14.19 11.86
C ASP A 248 1.06 -13.65 11.40
N TRP A 249 0.28 -14.47 10.68
CA TRP A 249 -1.09 -14.17 10.29
C TRP A 249 -2.10 -14.41 11.42
N LEU A 250 -2.02 -13.57 12.45
CA LEU A 250 -2.93 -13.57 13.59
C LEU A 250 -4.29 -12.95 13.26
N LEU A 251 -4.98 -13.50 12.24
CA LEU A 251 -6.34 -13.11 11.90
C LEU A 251 -7.30 -13.70 12.94
N TRP A 252 -8.05 -12.83 13.60
CA TRP A 252 -8.98 -13.21 14.66
C TRP A 252 -10.30 -13.70 14.08
N ASP A 253 -10.75 -14.88 14.51
CA ASP A 253 -12.13 -15.33 14.27
C ASP A 253 -13.05 -14.83 15.38
N PHE A 254 -13.71 -13.70 15.15
CA PHE A 254 -14.68 -13.13 16.09
C PHE A 254 -16.09 -13.73 15.97
N HIS A 255 -16.31 -14.67 15.04
CA HIS A 255 -17.62 -15.25 14.75
C HIS A 255 -17.78 -16.69 15.24
N THR A 256 -16.70 -17.35 15.69
CA THR A 256 -16.82 -18.58 16.47
C THR A 256 -17.66 -18.29 17.72
N ARG A 257 -18.71 -19.09 17.92
CA ARG A 257 -19.65 -18.95 19.05
C ARG A 257 -18.86 -18.73 20.33
N LYS A 258 -19.22 -17.70 21.11
CA LYS A 258 -18.63 -17.39 22.43
C LYS A 258 -18.63 -18.64 23.33
N ILE A 259 -17.59 -19.46 23.25
CA ILE A 259 -17.30 -20.47 24.26
C ILE A 259 -16.61 -19.68 25.37
N ARG A 260 -17.39 -19.36 26.39
CA ARG A 260 -16.91 -18.64 27.58
C ARG A 260 -15.77 -19.46 28.20
N GLY A 261 -14.55 -18.94 28.15
CA GLY A 261 -13.45 -19.37 29.02
C GLY A 261 -12.83 -20.74 28.77
N LYS A 262 -12.82 -21.28 27.54
CA LYS A 262 -11.83 -22.32 27.21
C LYS A 262 -10.59 -21.65 26.65
N HIS A 263 -9.46 -21.83 27.34
CA HIS A 263 -8.14 -21.62 26.75
C HIS A 263 -8.13 -22.19 25.33
N VAL A 264 -7.53 -21.44 24.40
CA VAL A 264 -7.31 -21.89 23.03
C VAL A 264 -6.46 -23.16 23.11
N GLU A 265 -7.12 -24.32 23.13
CA GLU A 265 -6.46 -25.58 22.83
C GLU A 265 -5.87 -25.40 21.44
N SER A 266 -4.54 -25.48 21.36
CA SER A 266 -3.79 -25.26 20.15
C SER A 266 -4.41 -26.07 19.02
N ILE A 267 -4.75 -25.40 17.93
CA ILE A 267 -5.12 -26.04 16.67
C ILE A 267 -3.82 -26.64 16.11
N ARG A 268 -3.38 -27.76 16.68
CA ARG A 268 -2.42 -28.68 16.10
C ARG A 268 -3.15 -29.98 15.81
N ARG A 269 -3.57 -30.14 14.55
CA ARG A 269 -3.62 -31.45 13.89
C ARG A 269 -2.97 -31.31 12.53
#